data_AF-A0A7W0MWX9-F1
#
_entry.id   AF-A0A7W0MWX9-F1
#
_cell.length_a   1.000
_cell.length_b   1.000
_cell.length_c   1.000
_cell.angle_alpha   90.00
_cell.angle_beta   90.00
_cell.angle_gamma   90.00
#
_symmetry.space_group_name_H-M   'P 1'
#
loop_
_entity.id
_entity.type
_entity.pdbx_description
1 polymer ?
#
loop_
_entity_poly.entity_id
_entity_poly.type
_entity_poly.pdbx_seq_one_letter_code
_entity_poly.pdbx_strand_id
1 'polypeptide(L)'
;MEVNRDTSMRGYTADQVLAELDKREDDSVSFIRPQERYADLVVSFASGDGNDPDHLDAELTLRDGLPHPDLSAFTGSEGGITLRERDGEQLLRIPGRLDADRAGEIEQALWEQMQFASHLRSPRLGEFTVGDDTHRSESLALVQLLILYHLITARATVALGGEGARSASANAGSVVSEPVK
;
A
#
# COMPACT_ATOMS: atom_id res chain seq x y z
N MET A 1 -15.04 10.63 1.73
CA MET A 1 -14.95 9.87 0.46
C MET A 1 -16.12 8.88 0.31
N GLU A 2 -16.41 8.03 1.31
CA GLU A 2 -17.51 7.05 1.26
C GLU A 2 -18.91 7.69 1.22
N VAL A 3 -19.14 8.72 2.05
CA VAL A 3 -20.41 9.48 2.05
C VAL A 3 -20.73 10.05 0.66
N ASN A 4 -19.80 10.76 0.02
CA ASN A 4 -20.04 11.33 -1.32
C ASN A 4 -20.26 10.25 -2.39
N ARG A 5 -19.54 9.12 -2.33
CA ARG A 5 -19.72 8.01 -3.28
C ARG A 5 -21.10 7.37 -3.14
N ASP A 6 -21.54 7.08 -1.91
CA ASP A 6 -22.79 6.36 -1.65
C ASP A 6 -24.03 7.24 -1.75
N THR A 7 -23.94 8.53 -1.41
CA THR A 7 -25.03 9.48 -1.66
C THR A 7 -25.19 9.79 -3.15
N SER A 8 -24.10 9.79 -3.92
CA SER A 8 -24.11 10.05 -5.37
C SER A 8 -24.64 8.88 -6.20
N MET A 9 -24.38 7.63 -5.78
CA MET A 9 -24.62 6.45 -6.62
C MET A 9 -25.85 5.62 -6.20
N ARG A 10 -26.34 5.76 -4.96
CA ARG A 10 -27.31 4.79 -4.39
C ARG A 10 -28.49 5.40 -3.64
N GLY A 11 -28.63 6.73 -3.60
CA GLY A 11 -29.81 7.41 -3.04
C GLY A 11 -29.92 7.36 -1.51
N TYR A 12 -28.84 7.05 -0.80
CA TYR A 12 -28.78 7.16 0.66
C TYR A 12 -28.69 8.63 1.09
N THR A 13 -29.24 8.97 2.25
CA THR A 13 -28.96 10.25 2.90
C THR A 13 -27.62 10.19 3.65
N ALA A 14 -26.95 11.33 3.83
CA ALA A 14 -25.66 11.37 4.55
C ALA A 14 -25.75 10.74 5.96
N ASP A 15 -26.87 10.95 6.66
CA ASP A 15 -27.13 10.36 7.97
C ASP A 15 -27.27 8.82 7.94
N GLN A 16 -27.84 8.27 6.86
CA GLN A 16 -27.93 6.82 6.68
C GLN A 16 -26.56 6.19 6.46
N VAL A 17 -25.68 6.84 5.70
CA VAL A 17 -24.31 6.38 5.48
C VAL A 17 -23.51 6.44 6.79
N LEU A 18 -23.61 7.53 7.54
CA LEU A 18 -22.92 7.67 8.84
C LEU A 18 -23.39 6.62 9.85
N ALA A 19 -24.70 6.38 9.96
CA ALA A 19 -25.24 5.35 10.87
C ALA A 19 -24.82 3.92 10.46
N GLU A 20 -24.56 3.68 9.18
CA GLU A 20 -24.07 2.39 8.70
C GLU A 20 -22.56 2.24 8.88
N LEU A 21 -21.80 3.32 8.75
CA LEU A 21 -20.38 3.38 9.13
C LEU A 21 -20.18 3.07 10.61
N ASP A 22 -20.96 3.70 11.49
CA ASP A 22 -20.89 3.45 12.94
C ASP A 22 -21.19 1.98 13.29
N LYS A 23 -22.16 1.36 12.62
CA LYS A 23 -22.47 -0.07 12.83
C LYS A 23 -21.35 -1.00 12.37
N ARG A 24 -20.60 -0.61 11.33
CA ARG A 24 -19.49 -1.40 10.77
C ARG A 24 -18.17 -1.19 11.51
N GLU A 25 -18.08 -0.16 12.36
CA GLU A 25 -16.87 0.14 13.12
C GLU A 25 -16.56 -0.94 14.15
N ASP A 26 -17.57 -1.42 14.89
CA ASP A 26 -17.40 -2.49 15.88
C ASP A 26 -16.89 -3.79 15.24
N ASP A 27 -17.44 -4.16 14.08
CA ASP A 27 -17.01 -5.31 13.28
C ASP A 27 -15.59 -5.11 12.74
N SER A 28 -15.26 -3.89 12.29
CA SER A 28 -13.93 -3.55 11.79
C SER A 28 -12.87 -3.67 12.88
N VAL A 29 -13.14 -3.16 14.08
CA VAL A 29 -12.25 -3.29 15.24
C VAL A 29 -12.09 -4.76 15.65
N SER A 30 -13.16 -5.53 15.61
CA SER A 30 -13.17 -6.92 16.09
C SER A 30 -12.53 -7.90 15.09
N PHE A 31 -12.70 -7.67 13.78
CA PHE A 31 -12.39 -8.68 12.76
C PHE A 31 -11.52 -8.21 11.59
N ILE A 32 -11.46 -6.90 11.29
CA ILE A 32 -10.72 -6.38 10.13
C ILE A 32 -9.37 -5.81 10.54
N ARG A 33 -9.33 -4.80 11.42
CA ARG A 33 -8.10 -4.18 11.93
C ARG A 33 -7.10 -5.19 12.51
N PRO A 34 -7.52 -6.25 13.25
CA PRO A 34 -6.57 -7.24 13.76
C PRO A 34 -5.84 -8.05 12.68
N GLN A 35 -6.27 -8.01 11.42
CA GLN A 35 -5.56 -8.68 10.31
C GLN A 35 -4.31 -7.90 9.87
N GLU A 36 -4.26 -6.60 10.13
CA GLU A 36 -3.14 -5.72 9.75
C GLU A 36 -1.79 -6.26 10.28
N ARG A 37 -1.75 -6.80 11.50
CA ARG A 37 -0.53 -7.38 12.12
C ARG A 37 0.09 -8.55 11.36
N TYR A 38 -0.65 -9.14 10.41
CA TYR A 38 -0.17 -10.26 9.58
C TYR A 38 0.19 -9.84 8.16
N ALA A 39 -0.02 -8.57 7.80
CA ALA A 39 0.31 -8.04 6.48
C ALA A 39 1.82 -7.75 6.37
N ASP A 40 2.41 -8.07 5.23
CA ASP A 40 3.80 -7.70 4.91
C ASP A 40 3.90 -6.24 4.39
N LEU A 41 2.78 -5.70 3.90
CA LEU A 41 2.60 -4.34 3.42
C LEU A 41 1.23 -3.82 3.87
N VAL A 42 1.20 -2.66 4.52
CA VAL A 42 -0.03 -1.94 4.86
C VAL A 42 -0.03 -0.61 4.10
N VAL A 43 -1.14 -0.28 3.44
CA VAL A 43 -1.31 0.97 2.70
C VAL A 43 -2.50 1.72 3.27
N SER A 44 -2.32 3.00 3.56
CA SER A 44 -3.40 3.90 3.92
C SER A 44 -3.34 5.16 3.03
N PHE A 45 -4.52 5.70 2.73
CA PHE A 45 -4.66 6.96 2.02
C PHE A 45 -5.35 7.95 2.93
N ALA A 46 -4.78 9.15 3.04
CA ALA A 46 -5.31 10.23 3.84
C ALA A 46 -5.35 11.53 3.03
N SER A 47 -6.28 12.42 3.37
CA SER A 47 -6.28 13.76 2.80
C SER A 47 -5.02 14.50 3.25
N GLY A 48 -4.22 14.97 2.29
CA GLY A 48 -3.11 15.88 2.57
C GLY A 48 -3.61 17.29 2.89
N ASP A 49 -2.69 18.26 2.86
CA ASP A 49 -3.01 19.68 3.03
C ASP A 49 -3.89 20.17 1.86
N GLY A 50 -5.20 20.20 2.06
CA GLY A 50 -6.15 20.74 1.07
C GLY A 50 -7.49 20.02 0.91
N ASN A 51 -7.73 18.89 1.60
CA ASN A 51 -8.98 18.11 1.48
C ASN A 51 -9.42 17.87 0.02
N ASP A 52 -8.44 17.61 -0.84
CA ASP A 52 -8.62 17.36 -2.26
C ASP A 52 -8.77 15.84 -2.49
N PRO A 53 -9.95 15.35 -2.87
CA PRO A 53 -10.20 13.91 -2.99
C PRO A 53 -9.39 13.25 -4.11
N ASP A 54 -8.85 14.03 -5.06
CA ASP A 54 -8.07 13.51 -6.19
C ASP A 54 -6.58 13.38 -5.85
N HIS A 55 -6.14 14.02 -4.76
CA HIS A 55 -4.75 14.14 -4.36
C HIS A 55 -4.53 13.67 -2.92
N LEU A 56 -4.81 12.40 -2.67
CA LEU A 56 -4.58 11.77 -1.36
C LEU A 56 -3.11 11.43 -1.15
N ASP A 57 -2.60 11.75 0.04
CA ASP A 57 -1.31 11.26 0.52
C ASP A 57 -1.43 9.75 0.76
N ALA A 58 -0.41 9.00 0.36
CA ALA A 58 -0.31 7.58 0.67
C ALA A 58 0.75 7.36 1.76
N GLU A 59 0.41 6.56 2.75
CA GLU A 59 1.34 6.06 3.76
C GLU A 59 1.42 4.54 3.66
N LEU A 60 2.63 4.02 3.56
CA LEU A 60 2.92 2.60 3.47
C LEU A 60 3.77 2.18 4.65
N THR A 61 3.34 1.13 5.35
CA THR A 61 4.17 0.40 6.30
C THR A 61 4.71 -0.84 5.60
N LEU A 62 6.02 -0.86 5.42
CA LEU A 62 6.79 -1.90 4.76
C LEU A 62 7.49 -2.73 5.84
N ARG A 63 7.15 -4.02 5.93
CA ARG A 63 7.73 -4.93 6.92
C ARG A 63 8.77 -5.85 6.29
N ASP A 64 9.79 -6.18 7.08
CA ASP A 64 10.94 -7.04 6.73
C ASP A 64 10.61 -8.43 6.15
N GLY A 65 9.33 -8.84 6.16
CA GLY A 65 8.86 -10.09 5.54
C GLY A 65 9.02 -10.13 4.01
N LEU A 66 9.26 -8.99 3.36
CA LEU A 66 9.48 -8.88 1.92
C LEU A 66 10.69 -7.99 1.59
N PRO A 67 11.45 -8.31 0.53
CA PRO A 67 12.48 -7.40 0.04
C PRO A 67 11.82 -6.14 -0.55
N HIS A 68 12.22 -4.97 -0.04
CA HIS A 68 11.73 -3.68 -0.50
C HIS A 68 12.68 -3.07 -1.55
N PRO A 69 12.16 -2.30 -2.52
CA PRO A 69 13.00 -1.57 -3.45
C PRO A 69 13.76 -0.46 -2.72
N ASP A 70 15.01 -0.23 -3.09
CA ASP A 70 15.75 0.93 -2.56
C ASP A 70 15.19 2.23 -3.16
N LEU A 71 14.58 3.03 -2.29
CA LEU A 71 14.01 4.34 -2.63
C LEU A 71 14.78 5.51 -2.01
N SER A 72 15.90 5.24 -1.33
CA SER A 72 16.67 6.24 -0.58
C SER A 72 17.08 7.44 -1.44
N ALA A 73 17.45 7.19 -2.71
CA ALA A 73 17.83 8.20 -3.69
C ALA A 73 16.71 9.21 -4.02
N PHE A 74 15.45 8.86 -3.75
CA PHE A 74 14.30 9.71 -4.04
C PHE A 74 13.83 10.55 -2.85
N THR A 75 14.42 10.31 -1.67
CA THR A 75 14.09 11.00 -0.43
C THR A 75 14.84 12.33 -0.27
N GLY A 76 14.31 13.25 0.54
CA GLY A 76 15.04 14.45 0.98
C GLY A 76 14.85 15.71 0.12
N SER A 77 14.08 15.65 -0.96
CA SER A 77 13.63 16.85 -1.70
C SER A 77 12.37 17.45 -1.08
N GLU A 78 12.22 18.77 -1.09
CA GLU A 78 10.96 19.42 -0.70
C GLU A 78 9.81 18.92 -1.59
N GLY A 79 8.72 18.46 -0.98
CA GLY A 79 7.58 17.87 -1.70
C GLY A 79 7.81 16.48 -2.28
N GLY A 80 8.96 15.84 -2.01
CA GLY A 80 9.26 14.47 -2.43
C GLY A 80 8.71 13.39 -1.50
N ILE A 81 9.05 12.14 -1.78
CA ILE A 81 8.74 11.01 -0.89
C ILE A 81 9.57 11.08 0.39
N THR A 82 9.02 10.59 1.49
CA THR A 82 9.72 10.50 2.77
C THR A 82 9.79 9.04 3.21
N LEU A 83 10.99 8.57 3.55
CA LEU A 83 11.19 7.25 4.13
C LEU A 83 11.70 7.42 5.57
N ARG A 84 11.08 6.71 6.51
CA ARG A 84 11.51 6.67 7.92
C ARG A 84 11.58 5.22 8.37
N GLU A 85 12.56 4.90 9.19
CA GLU A 85 12.63 3.60 9.84
C GLU A 85 12.12 3.72 11.28
N ARG A 86 11.27 2.77 11.68
CA ARG A 86 10.73 2.70 13.04
C ARG A 86 10.54 1.24 13.42
N ASP A 87 11.13 0.83 14.55
CA ASP A 87 10.90 -0.49 15.15
C ASP A 87 11.15 -1.70 14.20
N GLY A 88 12.04 -1.55 13.21
CA GLY A 88 12.30 -2.58 12.18
C GLY A 88 11.32 -2.56 11.00
N GLU A 89 10.50 -1.52 10.88
CA GLU A 89 9.60 -1.29 9.74
C GLU A 89 10.01 -0.02 8.99
N GLN A 90 9.81 0.01 7.67
CA GLN A 90 9.98 1.23 6.89
C GLN A 90 8.61 1.89 6.66
N LEU A 91 8.51 3.15 7.05
CA LEU A 91 7.35 4.01 6.84
C LEU A 91 7.63 4.93 5.66
N LEU A 92 6.97 4.65 4.54
CA LEU A 92 7.06 5.43 3.31
C LEU A 92 5.84 6.34 3.19
N ARG A 93 6.07 7.64 3.07
CA ARG A 93 5.03 8.63 2.73
C ARG A 93 5.23 9.13 1.31
N ILE A 94 4.15 9.10 0.52
CA ILE A 94 4.08 9.62 -0.84
C ILE A 94 3.02 10.73 -0.86
N PRO A 95 3.42 12.00 -1.07
CA PRO A 95 2.47 13.11 -1.15
C PRO A 95 1.49 12.92 -2.32
N GLY A 96 0.22 13.26 -2.13
CA GLY A 96 -0.81 13.20 -3.16
C GLY A 96 -0.63 14.21 -4.29
N ARG A 97 0.13 15.28 -4.01
CA ARG A 97 0.56 16.30 -4.98
C ARG A 97 2.04 16.18 -5.34
N LEU A 98 2.56 14.95 -5.37
CA LEU A 98 3.89 14.69 -5.90
C LEU A 98 3.94 15.16 -7.36
N ASP A 99 5.02 15.87 -7.70
CA ASP A 99 5.27 16.33 -9.06
C ASP A 99 5.37 15.14 -10.05
N ALA A 100 4.81 15.31 -11.24
CA ALA A 100 4.70 14.22 -12.22
C ALA A 100 6.06 13.80 -12.80
N ASP A 101 7.01 14.73 -12.98
CA ASP A 101 8.35 14.40 -13.44
C ASP A 101 9.06 13.58 -12.35
N ARG A 102 8.92 14.00 -11.09
CA ARG A 102 9.47 13.26 -9.95
C ARG A 102 8.84 11.87 -9.77
N ALA A 103 7.53 11.76 -9.94
CA ALA A 103 6.84 10.46 -9.94
C ALA A 103 7.37 9.55 -11.06
N GLY A 104 7.55 10.10 -12.27
CA GLY A 104 8.11 9.40 -13.42
C GLY A 104 9.52 8.87 -13.20
N GLU A 105 10.39 9.63 -12.52
CA GLU A 105 11.73 9.16 -12.13
C GLU A 105 11.67 7.94 -11.22
N ILE A 106 10.78 7.96 -10.21
CA ILE A 106 10.60 6.84 -9.27
C ILE A 106 10.03 5.63 -10.00
N GLU A 107 9.01 5.82 -10.84
CA GLU A 107 8.43 4.73 -11.64
C GLU A 107 9.49 4.07 -12.51
N GLN A 108 10.30 4.88 -13.21
CA GLN A 108 11.35 4.39 -14.08
C GLN A 108 12.37 3.54 -13.31
N ALA A 109 12.81 4.00 -12.14
CA ALA A 109 13.75 3.25 -11.29
C ALA A 109 13.16 1.94 -10.77
N LEU A 110 11.87 1.92 -10.42
CA LEU A 110 11.16 0.69 -10.03
C LEU A 110 11.05 -0.30 -11.21
N TRP A 111 10.77 0.20 -12.41
CA TRP A 111 10.70 -0.64 -13.61
C TRP A 111 12.06 -1.23 -14.02
N GLU A 112 13.15 -0.50 -13.82
CA GLU A 112 14.51 -0.99 -14.09
C GLU A 112 14.87 -2.19 -13.22
N GLN A 113 14.42 -2.20 -11.96
CA GLN A 113 14.56 -3.36 -11.08
C GLN A 113 13.67 -4.55 -11.51
N MET A 114 12.63 -4.30 -12.30
CA MET A 114 11.67 -5.29 -12.80
C MET A 114 11.77 -5.53 -14.31
N GLN A 115 12.96 -5.43 -14.92
CA GLN A 115 13.15 -5.55 -16.39
C GLN A 115 12.46 -6.77 -17.04
N PHE A 116 12.39 -7.90 -16.33
CA PHE A 116 11.77 -9.15 -16.79
C PHE A 116 10.23 -9.09 -16.83
N ALA A 117 9.64 -8.09 -16.17
CA ALA A 117 8.20 -7.84 -16.10
C ALA A 117 7.77 -6.57 -16.86
N SER A 118 8.62 -6.03 -17.73
CA SER A 118 8.33 -4.84 -18.55
C SER A 118 7.02 -4.94 -19.36
N HIS A 119 6.58 -6.14 -19.72
CA HIS A 119 5.30 -6.40 -20.38
C HIS A 119 4.06 -6.08 -19.51
N LEU A 120 4.22 -5.93 -18.20
CA LEU A 120 3.16 -5.52 -17.27
C LEU A 120 3.04 -4.00 -17.14
N ARG A 121 3.95 -3.23 -17.75
CA ARG A 121 3.89 -1.76 -17.73
C ARG A 121 2.62 -1.30 -18.42
N SER A 122 1.78 -0.60 -17.66
CA SER A 122 0.49 -0.12 -18.11
C SER A 122 0.41 1.40 -17.91
N PRO A 123 -0.06 2.17 -18.90
CA PRO A 123 -0.30 3.60 -18.72
C PRO A 123 -1.45 3.90 -17.76
N ARG A 124 -2.22 2.88 -17.38
CA ARG A 124 -3.42 3.00 -16.55
C ARG A 124 -3.15 3.01 -15.04
N LEU A 125 -1.88 2.91 -14.63
CA LEU A 125 -1.54 3.01 -13.20
C LEU A 125 -1.92 4.39 -12.68
N GLY A 126 -2.55 4.39 -11.50
CA GLY A 126 -3.06 5.61 -10.89
C GLY A 126 -4.36 6.15 -11.46
N GLU A 127 -4.96 5.52 -12.48
CA GLU A 127 -6.29 5.89 -12.97
C GLU A 127 -7.37 5.52 -11.94
N PHE A 128 -8.30 6.45 -11.70
CA PHE A 128 -9.52 6.22 -10.94
C PHE A 128 -10.68 7.00 -11.54
N THR A 129 -11.91 6.58 -11.25
CA THR A 129 -13.13 7.19 -11.80
C THR A 129 -13.96 7.81 -10.69
N VAL A 130 -14.40 9.05 -10.91
CA VAL A 130 -15.35 9.76 -10.05
C VAL A 130 -16.56 10.14 -10.90
N GLY A 131 -17.71 9.51 -10.68
CA GLY A 131 -18.84 9.63 -11.59
C GLY A 131 -18.50 9.02 -12.96
N ASP A 132 -18.56 9.84 -14.01
CA ASP A 132 -18.19 9.46 -15.39
C ASP A 132 -16.78 9.98 -15.78
N ASP A 133 -16.13 10.76 -14.92
CA ASP A 133 -14.84 11.37 -15.20
C ASP A 133 -13.69 10.45 -14.76
N THR A 134 -12.67 10.33 -15.62
CA THR A 134 -11.44 9.57 -15.33
C THR A 134 -10.34 10.53 -14.91
N HIS A 135 -9.78 10.28 -13.73
CA HIS A 135 -8.74 11.05 -13.09
C HIS A 135 -7.48 10.18 -12.95
N ARG A 136 -6.32 10.81 -12.72
CA ARG A 136 -5.06 10.12 -12.43
C ARG A 136 -4.41 10.70 -11.18
N SER A 137 -3.92 9.82 -10.32
CA SER A 137 -3.17 10.17 -9.10
C SER A 137 -1.78 9.53 -9.12
N GLU A 138 -0.74 10.34 -8.94
CA GLU A 138 0.65 9.85 -8.91
C GLU A 138 0.94 9.02 -7.65
N SER A 139 0.37 9.40 -6.49
CA SER A 139 0.52 8.61 -5.27
C SER A 139 -0.14 7.23 -5.42
N LEU A 140 -1.30 7.15 -6.07
CA LEU A 140 -1.96 5.89 -6.37
C LEU A 140 -1.15 5.06 -7.39
N ALA A 141 -0.61 5.68 -8.44
CA ALA A 141 0.22 5.01 -9.44
C ALA A 141 1.44 4.34 -8.78
N LEU A 142 2.16 5.08 -7.94
CA LEU A 142 3.32 4.57 -7.22
C LEU A 142 2.97 3.47 -6.23
N VAL A 143 1.87 3.59 -5.47
CA VAL A 143 1.38 2.53 -4.59
C VAL A 143 1.09 1.25 -5.37
N GLN A 144 0.35 1.34 -6.48
CA GLN A 144 0.01 0.19 -7.31
C GLN A 144 1.27 -0.47 -7.89
N LEU A 145 2.24 0.34 -8.33
CA LEU A 145 3.52 -0.16 -8.84
C LEU A 145 4.35 -0.84 -7.75
N LEU A 146 4.37 -0.30 -6.53
CA LEU A 146 5.03 -0.92 -5.38
C LEU A 146 4.38 -2.26 -5.01
N ILE A 147 3.04 -2.34 -5.00
CA ILE A 147 2.34 -3.61 -4.77
C ILE A 147 2.74 -4.63 -5.85
N LEU A 148 2.76 -4.21 -7.12
CA LEU A 148 3.18 -5.07 -8.23
C LEU A 148 4.62 -5.57 -8.06
N TYR A 149 5.56 -4.69 -7.68
CA TYR A 149 6.94 -5.05 -7.37
C TYR A 149 7.01 -6.17 -6.33
N HIS A 150 6.31 -6.01 -5.19
CA HIS A 150 6.33 -7.00 -4.12
C HIS A 150 5.73 -8.34 -4.56
N LEU A 151 4.64 -8.34 -5.34
CA LEU A 151 4.03 -9.57 -5.87
C LEU A 151 4.98 -10.33 -6.79
N ILE A 152 5.66 -9.61 -7.67
CA ILE A 152 6.62 -10.20 -8.61
C ILE A 152 7.82 -10.78 -7.85
N THR A 153 8.39 -10.01 -6.92
CA THR A 153 9.56 -10.44 -6.15
C THR A 153 9.23 -11.60 -5.23
N ALA A 154 8.09 -11.57 -4.53
CA ALA A 154 7.64 -12.69 -3.70
C ALA A 154 7.44 -13.97 -4.52
N ARG A 155 6.85 -13.87 -5.71
CA ARG A 155 6.69 -15.00 -6.62
C ARG A 155 8.04 -15.58 -7.06
N ALA A 156 9.02 -14.73 -7.36
CA ALA A 156 10.37 -15.15 -7.70
C ALA A 156 11.05 -15.87 -6.53
N THR A 157 10.94 -15.35 -5.30
CA THR A 157 11.48 -15.99 -4.09
C THR A 157 10.90 -17.38 -3.87
N VAL A 158 9.58 -17.55 -4.01
CA VAL A 158 8.92 -18.86 -3.89
C VAL A 158 9.37 -19.81 -5.01
N ALA A 159 9.46 -19.33 -6.26
CA ALA A 159 9.87 -20.16 -7.40
C ALA A 159 11.32 -20.65 -7.30
N LEU A 160 12.19 -19.88 -6.63
CA LEU A 160 13.59 -20.24 -6.37
C LEU A 160 13.78 -21.14 -5.15
N GLY A 161 12.69 -21.60 -4.51
CA GLY A 161 12.74 -22.50 -3.36
C GLY A 161 13.03 -21.81 -2.03
N GLY A 162 12.93 -20.47 -1.97
CA GLY A 162 12.98 -19.76 -0.70
C GLY A 162 11.75 -20.07 0.15
N GLU A 163 11.97 -20.44 1.42
CA GLU A 163 10.90 -20.40 2.42
C GLU A 163 10.45 -18.93 2.54
N GLY A 164 9.16 -18.65 2.30
CA GLY A 164 8.64 -17.32 2.57
C GLY A 164 8.91 -16.95 4.03
N ALA A 165 9.16 -15.68 4.34
CA ALA A 165 9.55 -15.23 5.70
C ALA A 165 8.60 -15.73 6.81
N ARG A 166 7.32 -15.95 6.46
CA ARG A 166 6.32 -16.52 7.37
C ARG A 166 6.45 -18.03 7.64
N SER A 167 7.01 -18.81 6.71
CA SER A 167 7.30 -20.24 6.93
C SER A 167 8.42 -20.43 7.97
N ALA A 168 9.44 -19.56 7.96
CA ALA A 168 10.52 -19.59 8.94
C ALA A 168 10.03 -19.26 10.37
N SER A 169 9.13 -18.28 10.49
CA SER A 169 8.48 -17.91 11.76
C SER A 169 7.59 -19.04 12.33
N ALA A 170 6.83 -19.72 11.49
CA ALA A 170 5.99 -20.85 11.92
C ALA A 170 6.80 -22.05 12.43
N ASN A 171 8.00 -22.28 11.89
CA ASN A 171 8.87 -23.39 12.30
C ASN A 171 9.60 -23.12 13.63
N ALA A 172 9.89 -21.85 13.93
CA ALA A 172 10.51 -21.44 15.19
C ALA A 172 9.58 -21.60 16.41
N GLY A 173 8.26 -21.69 16.20
CA GLY A 173 7.27 -21.91 17.26
C GLY A 173 6.98 -23.38 17.59
N SER A 174 7.54 -24.35 16.86
CA SER A 174 7.22 -25.78 16.99
C SER A 174 8.20 -26.56 17.89
N VAL A 175 9.31 -25.95 18.30
CA VAL A 175 10.31 -26.61 19.15
C VAL A 175 10.13 -26.13 20.59
N VAL A 176 9.34 -26.87 21.38
CA VAL A 176 9.60 -27.22 22.80
C VAL A 176 8.36 -27.87 23.42
N SER A 177 8.45 -29.19 23.67
CA SER A 177 8.21 -29.82 24.99
C SER A 177 8.22 -31.35 24.85
N GLU A 178 9.40 -31.98 24.97
CA GLU A 178 9.47 -33.39 25.39
C GLU A 178 9.59 -33.44 26.92
N PRO A 179 8.78 -34.25 27.62
CA PRO A 179 8.97 -34.48 29.05
C PRO A 179 10.05 -35.53 29.27
N VAL A 180 11.11 -35.15 29.97
CA VAL A 180 12.11 -36.07 30.53
C VAL A 180 11.42 -37.01 31.52
N LYS A 181 11.67 -38.31 31.38
CA LYS A 181 11.40 -39.32 32.41
C LYS A 181 12.66 -40.09 32.72
#